data_AF-A0A5M8FB23-F1
#
_entry.id   AF-A0A5M8FB23-F1
#
_cell.length_a   1.000
_cell.length_b   1.000
_cell.length_c   1.000
_cell.angle_alpha   90.00
_cell.angle_beta   90.00
_cell.angle_gamma   90.00
#
_symmetry.space_group_name_H-M   'P 1'
#
loop_
_entity.id
_entity.type
_entity.pdbx_description
1 polymer ?
#
loop_
_entity_poly.entity_id
_entity_poly.type
_entity_poly.pdbx_seq_one_letter_code
_entity_poly.pdbx_strand_id
1 'polypeptide(L)' 'MLSEITIANLYIPPLLVYLGVSALVYGLLERTIRRWLEWAWHPSLARFFVSLIILSTLVLMV' A
#
# COMPACT_ATOMS: atom_id res chain seq x y z
N MET A 1 29.75 -12.86 19.51
CA MET A 1 28.72 -12.80 20.56
C MET A 1 27.56 -12.00 20.00
N LEU A 2 26.60 -12.68 19.37
CA LEU A 2 25.43 -12.03 18.78
C LEU A 2 24.48 -11.64 19.92
N SER A 3 24.33 -10.33 20.10
CA SER A 3 23.46 -9.67 21.07
C SER A 3 22.13 -10.41 21.28
N GLU A 4 22.00 -11.06 22.43
CA GLU A 4 20.76 -11.63 22.94
C GLU A 4 19.83 -10.48 23.32
N ILE A 5 18.88 -10.14 22.43
CA ILE A 5 17.87 -9.12 22.70
C ILE A 5 16.81 -9.76 23.61
N THR A 6 17.12 -9.84 24.92
CA THR A 6 16.19 -10.31 25.96
C THR A 6 15.27 -9.18 26.36
N ILE A 7 14.05 -9.17 25.83
CA ILE A 7 12.98 -8.28 26.31
C ILE A 7 12.04 -9.14 27.16
N ALA A 8 12.02 -8.86 28.47
CA ALA A 8 11.09 -9.44 29.45
C ALA A 8 11.07 -10.98 29.56
N ASN A 9 12.23 -11.63 29.63
CA ASN A 9 12.36 -13.09 29.86
C ASN A 9 11.68 -13.98 28.79
N LEU A 10 11.28 -13.40 27.66
CA LEU A 10 10.72 -14.12 26.53
C LEU A 10 11.79 -14.18 25.44
N TYR A 11 12.33 -15.37 25.19
CA TYR A 11 13.26 -15.61 24.09
C TYR A 11 12.48 -15.47 22.78
N ILE A 12 12.36 -14.24 22.27
CA ILE A 12 11.83 -14.01 20.93
C ILE A 12 12.99 -14.29 19.99
N PRO A 13 12.95 -15.40 19.21
CA PRO A 13 13.98 -15.69 18.25
C PRO A 13 14.08 -14.50 17.28
N PRO A 14 15.28 -14.05 16.91
CA PRO A 14 15.44 -12.98 15.92
C PRO A 14 14.67 -13.30 14.63
N LEU A 15 14.54 -14.59 14.31
CA LEU A 15 13.70 -15.09 13.21
C LEU A 15 12.25 -14.59 13.27
N LEU A 16 11.60 -14.55 14.44
CA LEU A 16 10.21 -14.10 14.56
C LEU A 16 10.09 -12.59 14.35
N VAL A 17 11.08 -11.81 14.81
CA VAL A 17 11.14 -10.37 14.55
C VAL A 17 11.31 -10.13 13.06
N TYR A 18 12.24 -10.83 12.41
CA TYR A 18 12.43 -10.75 10.96
C TYR A 18 11.18 -11.19 10.19
N LEU A 19 10.49 -12.24 10.62
CA LEU A 19 9.23 -12.69 10.00
C LEU A 19 8.14 -11.64 10.13
N GLY A 20 7.96 -11.05 11.32
CA GLY A 20 6.95 -10.03 11.57
C GLY A 20 7.19 -8.78 10.75
N VAL A 21 8.44 -8.30 10.70
CA VAL A 21 8.84 -7.16 9.87
C VAL A 21 8.63 -7.49 8.39
N SER A 22 9.06 -8.67 7.94
CA SER A 22 8.91 -9.09 6.54
C SER A 22 7.44 -9.22 6.14
N ALA A 23 6.58 -9.76 7.01
CA ALA A 23 5.15 -9.88 6.75
C ALA A 23 4.46 -8.51 6.67
N LEU A 24 4.84 -7.56 7.53
CA LEU A 24 4.36 -6.18 7.45
C LEU A 24 4.80 -5.50 6.16
N VAL A 25 6.08 -5.60 5.82
CA VAL A 25 6.64 -5.03 4.59
C VAL A 25 5.96 -5.64 3.37
N TYR A 26 5.79 -6.96 3.33
CA TYR A 26 5.14 -7.66 2.22
C TYR A 26 3.67 -7.29 2.10
N GLY A 27 2.92 -7.19 3.21
CA GLY A 27 1.52 -6.77 3.19
C GLY A 27 1.34 -5.33 2.72
N LEU A 28 2.26 -4.43 3.09
CA LEU A 28 2.28 -3.05 2.60
C LEU A 28 2.62 -3.00 1.11
N LEU A 29 3.63 -3.77 0.68
CA LEU A 29 4.01 -3.89 -0.72
C LEU A 29 2.84 -4.43 -1.53
N GLU A 30 2.16 -5.48 -1.08
CA GLU A 30 1.07 -6.11 -1.81
C GLU A 30 -0.11 -5.15 -1.97
N ARG A 31 -0.51 -4.43 -0.91
CA ARG A 31 -1.57 -3.41 -1.00
C ARG A 31 -1.19 -2.27 -1.92
N THR A 32 0.06 -1.83 -1.85
CA THR A 32 0.59 -0.77 -2.70
C THR A 32 0.60 -1.25 -4.15
N ILE A 33 1.17 -2.40 -4.45
CA ILE A 33 1.24 -2.98 -5.79
C ILE A 33 -0.14 -3.25 -6.35
N ARG A 34 -1.10 -3.78 -5.59
CA ARG A 34 -2.49 -3.95 -6.05
C ARG A 34 -3.12 -2.61 -6.41
N ARG A 35 -3.02 -1.61 -5.52
CA ARG A 35 -3.56 -0.27 -5.76
C ARG A 35 -2.87 0.42 -6.93
N TRP A 36 -1.57 0.24 -7.06
CA TRP A 36 -0.78 0.74 -8.19
C TRP A 36 -1.09 0.00 -9.48
N LEU A 37 -1.39 -1.30 -9.45
CA LEU A 37 -1.79 -2.06 -10.63
C LEU A 37 -3.21 -1.67 -11.06
N GLU A 38 -4.12 -1.47 -10.12
CA GLU A 38 -5.44 -0.90 -10.36
C GLU A 38 -5.36 0.52 -10.93
N TRP A 39 -4.46 1.37 -10.40
CA TRP A 39 -4.22 2.74 -10.86
C TRP A 39 -3.41 2.83 -12.18
N ALA A 40 -2.50 1.88 -12.43
CA ALA A 40 -1.71 1.80 -13.67
C ALA A 40 -2.51 1.19 -14.83
N TRP A 41 -3.54 0.39 -14.54
CA TRP A 41 -4.61 0.07 -15.51
C TRP A 41 -5.56 1.26 -15.77
N HIS A 42 -5.47 2.29 -14.94
CA HIS A 42 -6.38 3.42 -14.85
C HIS A 42 -6.02 4.71 -15.62
N PRO A 43 -5.03 4.84 -16.53
CA PRO A 43 -4.91 6.07 -17.31
C PRO A 43 -6.20 6.32 -18.12
N SER A 44 -6.94 5.26 -18.45
CA SER A 44 -8.30 5.35 -19.00
C SER A 44 -9.31 5.90 -17.99
N LEU A 45 -9.30 5.42 -16.75
CA LEU A 45 -10.33 5.80 -15.76
C LEU A 45 -10.02 7.15 -15.09
N ALA A 46 -8.76 7.55 -14.95
CA ALA A 46 -8.38 8.92 -14.63
C ALA A 46 -8.84 9.91 -15.73
N ARG A 47 -8.64 9.57 -17.02
CA ARG A 47 -9.18 10.36 -18.14
C ARG A 47 -10.71 10.42 -18.12
N PHE A 48 -11.39 9.32 -17.76
CA PHE A 48 -12.84 9.27 -17.61
C PHE A 48 -13.34 10.22 -16.51
N PHE A 49 -12.72 10.17 -15.32
CA PHE A 49 -13.08 11.05 -14.20
C PHE A 49 -12.85 12.53 -14.53
N VAL A 50 -11.73 12.86 -15.16
CA VAL A 50 -11.46 14.24 -15.62
C VAL A 50 -12.51 14.69 -16.65
N SER A 51 -12.85 13.85 -17.62
CA SER A 51 -13.88 14.16 -18.63
C SER A 51 -15.26 14.38 -18.00
N LEU A 52 -15.64 13.56 -17.01
CA LEU A 52 -16.90 13.67 -16.29
C LEU A 52 -16.98 14.95 -15.45
N ILE A 53 -15.89 15.33 -14.78
CA ILE A 53 -15.79 16.60 -14.03
C ILE A 53 -15.98 17.79 -14.98
N ILE A 54 -15.30 17.79 -16.13
CA ILE A 54 -15.40 18.86 -17.12
C ILE A 54 -16.82 18.95 -17.69
N LEU A 55 -17.40 17.83 -18.12
CA LEU A 55 -18.77 17.77 -18.65
C LEU A 55 -19.81 18.25 -17.63
N SER A 56 -19.73 17.77 -16.39
CA SER A 56 -20.65 18.17 -15.33
C SER A 56 -20.54 19.67 -15.03
N THR A 57 -19.33 20.21 -15.02
CA THR A 57 -19.11 21.65 -14.83
C THR A 57 -19.72 22.46 -15.97
N LEU A 58 -19.56 21.99 -17.21
CA LEU A 58 -20.12 22.64 -18.40
C LEU A 58 -21.66 22.67 -18.37
N VAL A 59 -22.30 21.55 -18.02
CA VAL A 59 -23.77 21.46 -17.91
C VAL A 59 -24.31 22.34 -16.80
N LEU A 60 -23.63 22.42 -15.65
CA LEU A 60 -24.06 23.30 -14.55
C LEU A 60 -23.91 24.79 -14.88
N MET A 61 -23.06 25.12 -15.85
CA MET A 61 -22.77 26.50 -16.25
C MET A 61 -23.60 26.97 -17.45
N VAL A 62 -24.32 26.07 -18.13
CA VAL A 62 -25.24 26.38 -19.26
C VAL A 62 -26.67 26.57 -18.78
#